data_AF-A0A179GR77-F1
#
_entry.id   AF-A0A179GR77-F1
#
_cell.length_a   1.000
_cell.length_b   1.000
_cell.length_c   1.000
_cell.angle_alpha   90.00
_cell.angle_beta   90.00
_cell.angle_gamma   90.00
#
_symmetry.space_group_name_H-M   'P 1'
#
loop_
_entity.id
_entity.type
_entity.pdbx_description
1 polymer ?
#
loop_
_entity_poly.entity_id
_entity_poly.type
_entity_poly.pdbx_seq_one_letter_code
_entity_poly.pdbx_strand_id
1 'polypeptide(L)'
;MASDPKQGRRRATSSASQRNGRSSSAAAKAIEPKSSHTADEFLRDFLNPSFDPAAYLNATLPPLAQKPVAASGSSEAVPLSELSAQAQTLLSQLNAQTTRLSNTLTQLTDDILRSGSRLAYEVELLRGETLTLSETMNETLQEDIKKFVPSGLPPQDSAAKATNGEDDHATAPSGGSATVGDAEDPEYIKQLQTLTLVRARLESVIKTFGDAMDFSFPPSEVSVSSGFLSVSAPEPGSEQQSSEEKGQQVLRGLRDEITNLLHRSDDPVQGIERAATRIEELKELTTVWRGTAEEKGRSKFIESLAKMVEDRHRELVRDMEQAARREGRAAQETASAKRAAGGGEDSKALPGGFGLISQLQKLRSGL
;
A
#
# COMPACT_ATOMS: atom_id res chain seq x y z
N MET A 1 -2.51 85.87 -37.58
CA MET A 1 -1.93 84.55 -37.23
C MET A 1 -2.84 83.92 -36.20
N ALA A 2 -3.39 82.77 -36.55
CA ALA A 2 -4.56 82.14 -35.93
C ALA A 2 -4.20 81.24 -34.73
N SER A 3 -5.15 81.10 -33.81
CA SER A 3 -5.15 80.10 -32.74
C SER A 3 -6.58 79.61 -32.51
N ASP A 4 -6.83 78.30 -32.68
CA ASP A 4 -7.93 77.53 -32.08
C ASP A 4 -7.68 76.00 -32.32
N PRO A 5 -8.48 75.04 -31.78
CA PRO A 5 -8.41 74.42 -30.43
C PRO A 5 -8.34 72.86 -30.46
N LYS A 6 -8.30 72.17 -29.30
CA LYS A 6 -9.14 70.97 -29.04
C LYS A 6 -9.11 70.38 -27.61
N GLN A 7 -10.30 69.86 -27.25
CA GLN A 7 -10.76 69.15 -26.03
C GLN A 7 -9.93 67.90 -25.63
N GLY A 8 -10.04 67.27 -24.45
CA GLY A 8 -11.07 67.30 -23.41
C GLY A 8 -10.81 66.32 -22.25
N ARG A 9 -11.71 66.40 -21.27
CA ARG A 9 -11.75 65.78 -19.93
C ARG A 9 -12.36 64.36 -19.97
N ARG A 10 -11.88 63.38 -19.17
CA ARG A 10 -12.73 62.40 -18.45
C ARG A 10 -11.96 61.47 -17.49
N ARG A 11 -12.65 61.15 -16.39
CA ARG A 11 -12.28 60.32 -15.22
C ARG A 11 -12.15 58.84 -15.61
N ALA A 12 -11.18 58.13 -15.02
CA ALA A 12 -11.06 56.67 -15.12
C ALA A 12 -11.65 56.01 -13.86
N THR A 13 -12.60 55.09 -14.08
CA THR A 13 -13.22 54.22 -13.08
C THR A 13 -12.58 52.83 -13.09
N SER A 14 -12.50 52.24 -11.91
CA SER A 14 -12.09 50.89 -11.55
C SER A 14 -12.85 49.76 -12.24
N SER A 15 -12.12 48.72 -12.69
CA SER A 15 -12.66 47.38 -12.93
C SER A 15 -11.67 46.30 -12.45
N ALA A 16 -11.95 45.74 -11.27
CA ALA A 16 -11.32 44.53 -10.78
C ALA A 16 -11.99 43.33 -11.47
N SER A 17 -11.23 42.57 -12.26
CA SER A 17 -11.71 41.39 -12.98
C SER A 17 -12.12 40.27 -12.03
N GLN A 18 -13.40 39.93 -12.03
CA GLN A 18 -13.93 38.68 -11.51
C GLN A 18 -13.40 37.52 -12.36
N ARG A 19 -12.64 36.62 -11.72
CA ARG A 19 -12.33 35.29 -12.28
C ARG A 19 -13.53 34.39 -12.05
N ASN A 20 -14.32 34.17 -13.10
CA ASN A 20 -15.32 33.10 -13.14
C ASN A 20 -14.59 31.75 -13.08
N GLY A 21 -14.59 31.13 -11.90
CA GLY A 21 -14.29 29.71 -11.72
C GLY A 21 -15.39 28.89 -12.37
N ARG A 22 -15.16 28.46 -13.61
CA ARG A 22 -15.87 27.33 -14.22
C ARG A 22 -15.52 26.09 -13.39
N SER A 23 -16.40 25.69 -12.48
CA SER A 23 -16.43 24.30 -12.02
C SER A 23 -16.77 23.45 -13.24
N SER A 24 -15.75 22.78 -13.76
CA SER A 24 -15.89 21.71 -14.73
C SER A 24 -16.95 20.74 -14.22
N SER A 25 -17.98 20.49 -15.03
CA SER A 25 -18.83 19.31 -14.92
C SER A 25 -17.92 18.09 -15.09
N ALA A 26 -17.35 17.62 -13.98
CA ALA A 26 -16.81 16.29 -13.90
C ALA A 26 -18.01 15.37 -14.13
N ALA A 27 -17.97 14.61 -15.22
CA ALA A 27 -19.01 13.68 -15.63
C ALA A 27 -19.57 12.96 -14.40
N ALA A 28 -20.86 13.18 -14.12
CA ALA A 28 -21.60 12.42 -13.13
C ALA A 28 -21.51 10.95 -13.54
N LYS A 29 -20.60 10.21 -12.90
CA LYS A 29 -20.61 8.75 -12.98
C LYS A 29 -21.95 8.36 -12.37
N ALA A 30 -22.90 7.94 -13.19
CA ALA A 30 -24.18 7.44 -12.72
C ALA A 30 -23.88 6.26 -11.78
N ILE A 31 -24.02 6.48 -10.48
CA ILE A 31 -23.78 5.45 -9.48
C ILE A 31 -24.94 4.47 -9.59
N GLU A 32 -24.62 3.24 -9.92
CA GLU A 32 -25.61 2.18 -9.97
C GLU A 32 -26.11 1.86 -8.55
N PRO A 33 -27.42 1.66 -8.37
CA PRO A 33 -27.99 1.31 -7.09
C PRO A 33 -27.44 -0.04 -6.62
N LYS A 34 -26.88 -0.08 -5.41
CA LYS A 34 -26.26 -1.29 -4.83
C LYS A 34 -27.30 -2.32 -4.38
N SER A 35 -28.56 -1.91 -4.23
CA SER A 35 -29.66 -2.76 -3.79
C SER A 35 -30.98 -2.27 -4.38
N SER A 36 -31.96 -3.17 -4.49
CA SER A 36 -33.33 -2.85 -4.93
C SER A 36 -33.98 -1.73 -4.11
N HIS A 37 -33.60 -1.60 -2.83
CA HIS A 37 -34.09 -0.57 -1.91
C HIS A 37 -33.54 0.84 -2.20
N THR A 38 -32.45 0.95 -2.98
CA THR A 38 -31.81 2.23 -3.37
C THR A 38 -31.99 2.56 -4.85
N ALA A 39 -32.82 1.79 -5.57
CA ALA A 39 -33.05 1.97 -6.99
C ALA A 39 -33.95 3.18 -7.35
N ASP A 40 -34.48 3.88 -6.35
CA ASP A 40 -35.28 5.10 -6.56
C ASP A 40 -34.43 6.18 -7.23
N GLU A 41 -34.97 6.81 -8.28
CA GLU A 41 -34.29 7.85 -9.05
C GLU A 41 -33.93 9.05 -8.16
N PHE A 42 -34.78 9.37 -7.18
CA PHE A 42 -34.51 10.45 -6.23
C PHE A 42 -33.30 10.15 -5.33
N LEU A 43 -33.03 8.88 -5.03
CA LEU A 43 -31.93 8.49 -4.12
C LEU A 43 -30.56 8.56 -4.80
N ARG A 44 -30.49 8.63 -6.14
CA ARG A 44 -29.24 8.61 -6.90
C ARG A 44 -28.26 9.70 -6.48
N ASP A 45 -28.75 10.90 -6.21
CA ASP A 45 -27.91 12.02 -5.80
C ASP A 45 -27.27 11.77 -4.44
N PHE A 46 -28.00 11.12 -3.53
CA PHE A 46 -27.54 10.75 -2.18
C PHE A 46 -26.58 9.56 -2.15
N LEU A 47 -26.51 8.75 -3.22
CA LEU A 47 -25.57 7.64 -3.33
C LEU A 47 -24.13 8.12 -3.65
N ASN A 48 -23.95 9.39 -3.99
CA ASN A 48 -22.63 9.97 -4.27
C ASN A 48 -21.78 10.09 -3.00
N PRO A 49 -20.55 9.50 -2.97
CA PRO A 49 -19.65 9.63 -1.82
C PRO A 49 -19.21 11.08 -1.54
N SER A 50 -19.28 11.95 -2.55
CA SER A 50 -18.97 13.38 -2.46
C SER A 50 -20.24 14.25 -2.40
N PHE A 51 -21.36 13.70 -1.93
CA PHE A 51 -22.61 14.43 -1.79
C PHE A 51 -22.45 15.60 -0.82
N ASP A 52 -22.84 16.80 -1.27
CA ASP A 52 -22.91 18.00 -0.44
C ASP A 52 -24.38 18.44 -0.33
N PRO A 53 -24.97 18.44 0.89
CA PRO A 53 -26.36 18.84 1.09
C PRO A 53 -26.62 20.29 0.71
N ALA A 54 -25.64 21.18 0.88
CA ALA A 54 -25.80 22.60 0.54
C ALA A 54 -25.82 22.78 -0.98
N ALA A 55 -24.90 22.15 -1.71
CA ALA A 55 -24.92 22.14 -3.17
C ALA A 55 -26.20 21.49 -3.74
N TYR A 56 -26.70 20.40 -3.14
CA TYR A 56 -27.94 19.75 -3.56
C TYR A 56 -29.15 20.67 -3.43
N LEU A 57 -29.33 21.34 -2.28
CA LEU A 57 -30.43 22.29 -2.10
C LEU A 57 -30.32 23.50 -3.03
N ASN A 58 -29.10 24.01 -3.24
CA ASN A 58 -28.87 25.13 -4.17
C ASN A 58 -29.09 24.76 -5.65
N ALA A 59 -28.93 23.48 -6.01
CA ALA A 59 -29.19 22.98 -7.36
C ALA A 59 -30.67 22.60 -7.59
N THR A 60 -31.36 22.14 -6.54
CA THR A 60 -32.77 21.73 -6.61
C THR A 60 -33.75 22.88 -6.43
N LEU A 61 -33.37 23.94 -5.71
CA LEU A 61 -34.23 25.10 -5.47
C LEU A 61 -33.94 26.23 -6.47
N PRO A 62 -34.96 26.77 -7.16
CA PRO A 62 -34.81 27.91 -8.05
C PRO A 62 -34.31 29.17 -7.32
N PRO A 63 -33.55 30.05 -8.00
CA PRO A 63 -33.08 31.29 -7.39
C PRO A 63 -34.24 32.24 -7.08
N LEU A 64 -34.16 32.90 -5.92
CA LEU A 64 -35.18 33.84 -5.44
C LEU A 64 -35.25 35.10 -6.32
N ALA A 65 -36.44 35.46 -6.79
CA ALA A 65 -36.69 36.75 -7.45
C ALA A 65 -36.65 37.90 -6.42
N GLN A 66 -35.47 38.45 -6.15
CA GLN A 66 -35.31 39.49 -5.13
C GLN A 66 -35.71 40.90 -5.60
N LYS A 67 -35.96 41.13 -6.91
CA LYS A 67 -36.44 42.43 -7.42
C LYS A 67 -36.90 42.36 -8.89
N PRO A 68 -37.96 43.08 -9.32
CA PRO A 68 -38.26 43.27 -10.72
C PRO A 68 -37.31 44.34 -11.27
N VAL A 69 -36.15 43.95 -11.76
CA VAL A 69 -35.30 44.83 -12.57
C VAL A 69 -35.20 44.21 -13.95
N ALA A 70 -35.70 44.96 -14.92
CA ALA A 70 -35.72 44.59 -16.32
C ALA A 70 -34.32 44.26 -16.85
N ALA A 71 -34.29 43.26 -17.73
CA ALA A 71 -33.27 42.95 -18.74
C ALA A 71 -31.90 42.43 -18.26
N SER A 72 -31.75 41.11 -18.26
CA SER A 72 -30.96 40.37 -19.27
C SER A 72 -31.08 38.86 -18.98
N GLY A 73 -31.08 38.05 -20.05
CA GLY A 73 -31.61 36.69 -20.06
C GLY A 73 -30.98 35.70 -19.07
N SER A 74 -31.76 34.63 -18.84
CA SER A 74 -31.42 33.35 -18.19
C SER A 74 -31.43 33.27 -16.66
N SER A 75 -32.53 33.62 -16.00
CA SER A 75 -32.83 32.97 -14.72
C SER A 75 -34.32 32.96 -14.41
N GLU A 76 -34.87 31.76 -14.36
CA GLU A 76 -36.21 31.39 -13.92
C GLU A 76 -36.36 31.69 -12.42
N ALA A 77 -36.45 32.98 -12.08
CA ALA A 77 -36.50 33.43 -10.71
C ALA A 77 -37.94 33.32 -10.19
N VAL A 78 -38.14 32.49 -9.16
CA VAL A 78 -39.46 32.07 -8.66
C VAL A 78 -39.88 32.93 -7.45
N PRO A 79 -41.18 33.28 -7.29
CA PRO A 79 -41.66 34.02 -6.12
C PRO A 79 -41.56 33.20 -4.82
N LEU A 80 -41.38 33.87 -3.68
CA LEU A 80 -41.15 33.24 -2.37
C LEU A 80 -42.23 32.22 -1.99
N SER A 81 -43.49 32.47 -2.35
CA SER A 81 -44.61 31.56 -2.07
C SER A 81 -44.45 30.22 -2.78
N GLU A 82 -44.02 30.23 -4.04
CA GLU A 82 -43.85 29.03 -4.85
C GLU A 82 -42.60 28.26 -4.42
N LEU A 83 -41.50 28.97 -4.08
CA LEU A 83 -40.34 28.33 -3.48
C LEU A 83 -40.68 27.65 -2.15
N SER A 84 -41.50 28.29 -1.31
CA SER A 84 -41.91 27.72 -0.02
C SER A 84 -42.73 26.43 -0.20
N ALA A 85 -43.61 26.40 -1.21
CA ALA A 85 -44.40 25.22 -1.54
C ALA A 85 -43.50 24.09 -2.06
N GLN A 86 -42.57 24.37 -2.98
CA GLN A 86 -41.61 23.40 -3.50
C GLN A 86 -40.71 22.83 -2.40
N ALA A 87 -40.18 23.67 -1.52
CA ALA A 87 -39.35 23.24 -0.40
C ALA A 87 -40.13 22.36 0.59
N GLN A 88 -41.41 22.67 0.86
CA GLN A 88 -42.28 21.83 1.69
C GLN A 88 -42.55 20.47 1.05
N THR A 89 -42.78 20.42 -0.27
CA THR A 89 -42.95 19.15 -0.99
C THR A 89 -41.67 18.31 -0.94
N LEU A 90 -40.51 18.90 -1.19
CA LEU A 90 -39.21 18.23 -1.11
C LEU A 90 -38.96 17.70 0.31
N LEU A 91 -39.22 18.51 1.34
CA LEU A 91 -39.05 18.08 2.73
C LEU A 91 -39.98 16.92 3.10
N SER A 92 -41.24 16.95 2.63
CA SER A 92 -42.18 15.84 2.82
C SER A 92 -41.69 14.57 2.13
N GLN A 93 -41.18 14.68 0.91
CA GLN A 93 -40.59 13.56 0.17
C GLN A 93 -39.37 12.98 0.89
N LEU A 94 -38.45 13.83 1.36
CA LEU A 94 -37.29 13.42 2.16
C LEU A 94 -37.71 12.69 3.44
N ASN A 95 -38.70 13.22 4.15
CA ASN A 95 -39.17 12.61 5.39
C ASN A 95 -39.80 11.22 5.14
N ALA A 96 -40.61 11.09 4.08
CA ALA A 96 -41.21 9.82 3.68
C ALA A 96 -40.14 8.78 3.30
N GLN A 97 -39.15 9.18 2.50
CA GLN A 97 -38.05 8.28 2.14
C GLN A 97 -37.13 7.92 3.30
N THR A 98 -36.84 8.87 4.19
CA THR A 98 -36.05 8.62 5.41
C THR A 98 -36.74 7.60 6.30
N THR A 99 -38.05 7.74 6.50
CA THR A 99 -38.85 6.76 7.28
C THR A 99 -38.83 5.38 6.62
N ARG A 100 -38.99 5.31 5.29
CA ARG A 100 -38.95 4.05 4.54
C ARG A 100 -37.59 3.37 4.61
N LEU A 101 -36.50 4.11 4.42
CA LEU A 101 -35.13 3.59 4.49
C LEU A 101 -34.78 3.15 5.91
N SER A 102 -35.20 3.91 6.92
CA SER A 102 -35.03 3.52 8.34
C SER A 102 -35.75 2.20 8.63
N ASN A 103 -37.00 2.04 8.21
CA ASN A 103 -37.75 0.79 8.40
C ASN A 103 -37.08 -0.39 7.67
N THR A 104 -36.59 -0.15 6.46
CA THR A 104 -35.87 -1.16 5.67
C THR A 104 -34.56 -1.57 6.34
N LEU A 105 -33.81 -0.61 6.89
CA LEU A 105 -32.57 -0.87 7.62
C LEU A 105 -32.83 -1.70 8.88
N THR A 106 -33.88 -1.38 9.64
CA THR A 106 -34.30 -2.20 10.79
C THR A 106 -34.63 -3.63 10.35
N GLN A 107 -35.44 -3.79 9.30
CA GLN A 107 -35.81 -5.11 8.78
C GLN A 107 -34.58 -5.92 8.33
N LEU A 108 -33.67 -5.32 7.56
CA LEU A 108 -32.45 -5.99 7.12
C LEU A 108 -31.54 -6.36 8.30
N THR A 109 -31.48 -5.52 9.33
CA THR A 109 -30.72 -5.81 10.55
C THR A 109 -31.30 -7.02 11.29
N ASP A 110 -32.62 -7.07 11.45
CA ASP A 110 -33.31 -8.19 12.06
C ASP A 110 -33.15 -9.48 11.24
N ASP A 111 -33.24 -9.39 9.92
CA ASP A 111 -33.02 -10.53 9.01
C ASP A 111 -31.58 -11.05 9.08
N ILE A 112 -30.58 -10.17 9.22
CA ILE A 112 -29.17 -10.56 9.42
C ILE A 112 -29.00 -11.27 10.77
N LEU A 113 -29.55 -10.71 11.85
CA LEU A 113 -29.46 -11.32 13.19
C LEU A 113 -30.16 -12.69 13.23
N ARG A 114 -31.33 -12.81 12.60
CA ARG A 114 -32.07 -14.07 12.53
C ARG A 114 -31.36 -15.10 11.65
N SER A 115 -30.92 -14.70 10.46
CA SER A 115 -30.21 -15.60 9.52
C SER A 115 -28.85 -16.05 10.04
N GLY A 116 -28.17 -15.25 10.87
CA GLY A 116 -26.91 -15.65 11.52
C GLY A 116 -27.04 -16.93 12.36
N SER A 117 -28.07 -17.02 13.20
CA SER A 117 -28.32 -18.24 14.01
C SER A 117 -28.65 -19.47 13.16
N ARG A 118 -29.44 -19.30 12.09
CA ARG A 118 -29.78 -20.37 11.16
C ARG A 118 -28.55 -20.85 10.39
N LEU A 119 -27.73 -19.93 9.91
CA LEU A 119 -26.50 -20.24 9.18
C LEU A 119 -25.51 -20.98 10.09
N ALA A 120 -25.39 -20.58 11.36
CA ALA A 120 -24.57 -21.30 12.32
C ALA A 120 -25.02 -22.77 12.49
N TYR A 121 -26.33 -23.02 12.57
CA TYR A 121 -26.86 -24.39 12.61
C TYR A 121 -26.55 -25.18 11.33
N GLU A 122 -26.76 -24.57 10.15
CA GLU A 122 -26.47 -25.21 8.86
C GLU A 122 -24.97 -25.54 8.72
N VAL A 123 -24.08 -24.67 9.21
CA VAL A 123 -22.63 -24.90 9.22
C VAL A 123 -22.25 -26.03 10.18
N GLU A 124 -22.80 -26.07 11.39
CA GLU A 124 -22.53 -27.16 12.34
C GLU A 124 -23.11 -28.51 11.84
N LEU A 125 -24.27 -28.49 11.19
CA LEU A 125 -24.82 -29.68 10.54
C LEU A 125 -23.90 -30.19 9.43
N LEU A 126 -23.47 -29.31 8.51
CA LEU A 126 -22.57 -29.67 7.42
C LEU A 126 -21.21 -30.16 7.93
N ARG A 127 -20.71 -29.56 9.01
CA ARG A 127 -19.49 -30.02 9.70
C ARG A 127 -19.69 -31.42 10.26
N GLY A 128 -20.81 -31.67 10.92
CA GLY A 128 -21.17 -33.00 11.43
C GLY A 128 -21.22 -34.04 10.31
N GLU A 129 -21.94 -33.76 9.22
CA GLU A 129 -22.05 -34.65 8.05
C GLU A 129 -20.69 -34.90 7.39
N THR A 130 -19.84 -33.87 7.28
CA THR A 130 -18.48 -34.01 6.74
C THR A 130 -17.61 -34.88 7.64
N LEU A 131 -17.74 -34.73 8.96
CA LEU A 131 -17.01 -35.53 9.93
C LEU A 131 -17.49 -36.98 9.91
N THR A 132 -18.80 -37.22 9.86
CA THR A 132 -19.39 -38.56 9.68
C THR A 132 -18.97 -39.20 8.35
N LEU A 133 -18.90 -38.43 7.26
CA LEU A 133 -18.39 -38.90 5.97
C LEU A 133 -16.91 -39.29 6.07
N SER A 134 -16.10 -38.46 6.74
CA SER A 134 -14.67 -38.74 6.98
C SER A 134 -14.47 -40.01 7.80
N GLU A 135 -15.23 -40.20 8.88
CA GLU A 135 -15.23 -41.44 9.68
C GLU A 135 -15.64 -42.64 8.83
N THR A 136 -16.71 -42.51 8.04
CA THR A 136 -17.16 -43.58 7.13
C THR A 136 -16.08 -43.93 6.10
N MET A 137 -15.40 -42.94 5.52
CA MET A 137 -14.32 -43.19 4.55
C MET A 137 -13.09 -43.83 5.17
N ASN A 138 -12.70 -43.40 6.38
CA ASN A 138 -11.44 -43.82 7.01
C ASN A 138 -11.56 -45.04 7.92
N GLU A 139 -12.74 -45.34 8.44
CA GLU A 139 -12.95 -46.47 9.37
C GLU A 139 -13.70 -47.62 8.71
N THR A 140 -14.87 -47.37 8.11
CA THR A 140 -15.74 -48.45 7.59
C THR A 140 -15.38 -48.83 6.15
N LEU A 141 -15.29 -47.85 5.26
CA LEU A 141 -14.99 -48.09 3.85
C LEU A 141 -13.50 -48.26 3.57
N GLN A 142 -12.61 -47.98 4.52
CA GLN A 142 -11.17 -48.01 4.29
C GLN A 142 -10.68 -49.41 3.88
N GLU A 143 -11.23 -50.48 4.47
CA GLU A 143 -10.89 -51.86 4.09
C GLU A 143 -11.40 -52.22 2.70
N ASP A 144 -12.59 -51.74 2.33
CA ASP A 144 -13.15 -51.96 1.00
C ASP A 144 -12.40 -51.15 -0.06
N ILE A 145 -12.02 -49.91 0.25
CA ILE A 145 -11.16 -49.06 -0.60
C ILE A 145 -9.79 -49.73 -0.81
N LYS A 146 -9.20 -50.34 0.23
CA LYS A 146 -7.96 -51.14 0.11
C LYS A 146 -8.10 -52.34 -0.83
N LYS A 147 -9.29 -52.95 -0.96
CA LYS A 147 -9.54 -54.01 -1.95
C LYS A 147 -9.53 -53.47 -3.39
N PHE A 148 -9.97 -52.22 -3.59
CA PHE A 148 -9.92 -51.55 -4.89
C PHE A 148 -8.55 -50.93 -5.20
N VAL A 149 -7.70 -50.68 -4.18
CA VAL A 149 -6.31 -50.20 -4.32
C VAL A 149 -5.36 -51.08 -3.49
N PRO A 150 -5.02 -52.31 -3.95
CA PRO A 150 -4.30 -53.32 -3.16
C PRO A 150 -2.86 -52.94 -2.77
N SER A 151 -2.28 -51.92 -3.39
CA SER A 151 -0.91 -51.46 -3.13
C SER A 151 -0.82 -50.13 -2.36
N GLY A 152 -1.96 -49.54 -1.98
CA GLY A 152 -2.02 -48.19 -1.43
C GLY A 152 -1.53 -47.11 -2.41
N LEU A 153 -1.81 -45.85 -2.12
CA LEU A 153 -1.05 -44.75 -2.71
C LEU A 153 0.30 -44.71 -1.99
N PRO A 154 1.44 -44.61 -2.70
CA PRO A 154 2.75 -44.67 -2.06
C PRO A 154 2.92 -43.53 -1.04
N PRO A 155 3.38 -43.83 0.19
CA PRO A 155 3.62 -42.82 1.21
C PRO A 155 4.84 -41.97 0.82
N GLN A 156 4.63 -40.66 0.75
CA GLN A 156 5.65 -39.66 0.43
C GLN A 156 6.51 -39.35 1.67
N ASP A 157 7.20 -40.35 2.26
CA ASP A 157 8.04 -40.14 3.46
C ASP A 157 9.26 -41.08 3.57
N SER A 158 9.77 -41.64 2.46
CA SER A 158 10.92 -42.57 2.50
C SER A 158 11.97 -42.25 1.43
N ALA A 159 12.58 -41.07 1.49
CA ALA A 159 13.72 -40.70 0.65
C ALA A 159 14.90 -40.11 1.44
N ALA A 160 15.02 -40.47 2.72
CA ALA A 160 16.21 -40.19 3.50
C ALA A 160 16.78 -41.52 4.02
N LYS A 161 18.00 -41.85 3.58
CA LYS A 161 18.93 -42.87 4.12
C LYS A 161 19.06 -44.18 3.32
N ALA A 162 19.84 -44.11 2.25
CA ALA A 162 20.84 -45.11 1.83
C ALA A 162 21.64 -44.47 0.67
N THR A 163 22.95 -44.23 0.74
CA THR A 163 23.98 -45.27 0.72
C THR A 163 25.35 -44.61 0.96
N ASN A 164 26.16 -45.23 1.80
CA ASN A 164 27.61 -45.04 1.87
C ASN A 164 28.19 -46.46 1.94
N GLY A 165 29.15 -46.79 1.08
CA GLY A 165 29.80 -48.10 1.05
C GLY A 165 30.44 -48.44 -0.30
N GLU A 166 31.75 -48.23 -0.39
CA GLU A 166 32.70 -48.83 -1.34
C GLU A 166 32.67 -50.38 -1.34
N ASP A 167 32.80 -51.03 -2.51
CA ASP A 167 34.02 -51.72 -2.95
C ASP A 167 33.79 -52.62 -4.20
N ASP A 168 34.62 -52.36 -5.20
CA ASP A 168 35.43 -53.28 -6.04
C ASP A 168 34.87 -54.38 -6.98
N HIS A 169 35.53 -54.43 -8.15
CA HIS A 169 35.64 -55.48 -9.17
C HIS A 169 34.43 -55.87 -10.08
N ALA A 170 34.45 -55.40 -11.35
CA ALA A 170 34.92 -56.19 -12.50
C ALA A 170 34.32 -55.75 -13.87
N THR A 171 35.22 -55.44 -14.80
CA THR A 171 35.13 -55.61 -16.28
C THR A 171 34.05 -54.88 -17.09
N ALA A 172 34.45 -53.78 -17.72
CA ALA A 172 34.02 -53.37 -19.06
C ALA A 172 34.80 -54.20 -20.13
N PRO A 173 34.43 -54.29 -21.44
CA PRO A 173 33.98 -53.16 -22.25
C PRO A 173 32.91 -53.45 -23.33
N SER A 174 32.24 -52.39 -23.79
CA SER A 174 32.03 -52.05 -25.22
C SER A 174 30.68 -51.38 -25.48
N GLY A 175 30.76 -50.13 -25.97
CA GLY A 175 29.87 -49.65 -27.03
C GLY A 175 28.68 -48.79 -26.59
N GLY A 176 28.80 -47.48 -26.83
CA GLY A 176 27.62 -46.62 -26.99
C GLY A 176 27.67 -45.30 -26.23
N SER A 177 28.57 -44.39 -26.64
CA SER A 177 28.34 -42.97 -26.38
C SER A 177 27.18 -42.51 -27.26
N ALA A 178 26.03 -42.24 -26.64
CA ALA A 178 24.96 -41.43 -27.22
C ALA A 178 24.60 -40.33 -26.23
N THR A 179 25.09 -39.14 -26.52
CA THR A 179 24.59 -37.87 -26.00
C THR A 179 23.24 -37.54 -26.66
N VAL A 180 22.33 -36.99 -25.85
CA VAL A 180 21.13 -36.20 -26.21
C VAL A 180 19.89 -36.98 -26.65
N GLY A 181 18.76 -36.72 -25.97
CA GLY A 181 17.44 -36.79 -26.56
C GLY A 181 16.37 -37.40 -25.66
N ASP A 182 15.64 -36.54 -24.95
CA ASP A 182 14.16 -36.54 -24.91
C ASP A 182 13.49 -37.92 -25.08
N ALA A 183 13.82 -38.88 -24.22
CA ALA A 183 12.98 -40.04 -24.02
C ALA A 183 11.88 -39.55 -23.09
N GLU A 184 10.71 -39.24 -23.66
CA GLU A 184 9.57 -38.69 -22.92
C GLU A 184 9.43 -39.36 -21.57
N ASP A 185 9.72 -38.61 -20.51
CA ASP A 185 9.42 -39.02 -19.15
C ASP A 185 7.97 -39.55 -19.16
N PRO A 186 7.73 -40.80 -18.72
CA PRO A 186 6.40 -41.38 -18.63
C PRO A 186 5.43 -40.38 -18.00
N GLU A 187 4.17 -40.33 -18.46
CA GLU A 187 3.21 -39.30 -18.01
C GLU A 187 3.14 -39.17 -16.48
N TYR A 188 3.28 -40.28 -15.75
CA TYR A 188 3.31 -40.29 -14.29
C TYR A 188 4.52 -39.55 -13.68
N ILE A 189 5.69 -39.57 -14.33
CA ILE A 189 6.88 -38.80 -13.92
C ILE A 189 6.69 -37.32 -14.21
N LYS A 190 6.13 -36.95 -15.39
CA LYS A 190 5.74 -35.57 -15.70
C LYS A 190 4.69 -35.03 -14.71
N GLN A 191 3.71 -35.85 -14.35
CA GLN A 191 2.69 -35.53 -13.35
C GLN A 191 3.31 -35.38 -11.95
N LEU A 192 4.23 -36.25 -11.55
CA LEU A 192 4.98 -36.14 -10.29
C LEU A 192 5.81 -34.87 -10.23
N GLN A 193 6.59 -34.55 -11.28
CA GLN A 193 7.36 -33.30 -11.37
C GLN A 193 6.43 -32.09 -11.29
N THR A 194 5.27 -32.14 -11.95
CA THR A 194 4.26 -31.09 -11.88
C THR A 194 3.68 -30.95 -10.48
N LEU A 195 3.35 -32.06 -9.80
CA LEU A 195 2.84 -32.05 -8.42
C LEU A 195 3.89 -31.58 -7.42
N THR A 196 5.17 -31.91 -7.61
CA THR A 196 6.27 -31.39 -6.79
C THR A 196 6.44 -29.88 -6.97
N LEU A 197 6.35 -29.39 -8.22
CA LEU A 197 6.39 -27.95 -8.50
C LEU A 197 5.17 -27.24 -7.90
N VAL A 198 3.97 -27.81 -8.05
CA VAL A 198 2.74 -27.28 -7.46
C VAL A 198 2.83 -27.26 -5.94
N ARG A 199 3.35 -28.33 -5.31
CA ARG A 199 3.58 -28.38 -3.86
C ARG A 199 4.55 -27.29 -3.41
N ALA A 200 5.70 -27.15 -4.06
CA ALA A 200 6.68 -26.12 -3.74
C ALA A 200 6.08 -24.71 -3.91
N ARG A 201 5.26 -24.51 -4.94
CA ARG A 201 4.55 -23.26 -5.17
C ARG A 201 3.49 -23.00 -4.10
N LEU A 202 2.72 -24.00 -3.70
CA LEU A 202 1.74 -23.89 -2.62
C LEU A 202 2.41 -23.60 -1.28
N GLU A 203 3.52 -24.26 -0.95
CA GLU A 203 4.32 -23.99 0.25
C GLU A 203 4.85 -22.54 0.24
N SER A 204 5.33 -22.05 -0.91
CA SER A 204 5.74 -20.65 -1.07
C SER A 204 4.57 -19.69 -0.86
N VAL A 205 3.39 -19.98 -1.42
CA VAL A 205 2.19 -19.15 -1.26
C VAL A 205 1.75 -19.14 0.20
N ILE A 206 1.64 -20.31 0.84
CA ILE A 206 1.29 -20.43 2.25
C ILE A 206 2.25 -19.63 3.13
N LYS A 207 3.55 -19.71 2.86
CA LYS A 207 4.55 -18.91 3.58
C LYS A 207 4.32 -17.41 3.39
N THR A 208 4.20 -16.94 2.14
CA THR A 208 4.01 -15.50 1.86
C THR A 208 2.71 -14.95 2.46
N PHE A 209 1.61 -15.70 2.41
CA PHE A 209 0.34 -15.30 3.01
C PHE A 209 0.36 -15.45 4.54
N GLY A 210 1.09 -16.42 5.09
CA GLY A 210 1.34 -16.55 6.52
C GLY A 210 2.09 -15.36 7.08
N ASP A 211 3.25 -15.04 6.50
CA ASP A 211 4.06 -13.88 6.86
C ASP A 211 3.27 -12.56 6.68
N ALA A 212 2.41 -12.50 5.66
CA ALA A 212 1.51 -11.38 5.45
C ALA A 212 0.44 -11.28 6.57
N MET A 213 -0.19 -12.39 6.98
CA MET A 213 -1.15 -12.40 8.08
C MET A 213 -0.51 -11.99 9.42
N ASP A 214 0.74 -12.39 9.66
CA ASP A 214 1.50 -11.97 10.84
C ASP A 214 1.79 -10.47 10.83
N PHE A 215 1.94 -9.86 9.65
CA PHE A 215 2.01 -8.40 9.46
C PHE A 215 0.62 -7.74 9.54
N SER A 216 -0.02 -7.91 10.69
CA SER A 216 -1.30 -7.26 11.03
C SER A 216 -1.16 -5.74 11.13
N PHE A 217 -2.13 -5.01 10.55
CA PHE A 217 -2.14 -3.56 10.50
C PHE A 217 -3.33 -3.03 11.31
N PRO A 218 -3.12 -2.11 12.27
CA PRO A 218 -4.20 -1.63 13.12
C PRO A 218 -5.23 -0.83 12.29
N PRO A 219 -6.54 -1.06 12.49
CA PRO A 219 -7.60 -0.37 11.74
C PRO A 219 -7.55 1.16 11.91
N SER A 220 -6.98 1.66 13.00
CA SER A 220 -6.72 3.08 13.21
C SER A 220 -5.80 3.69 12.13
N GLU A 221 -4.75 2.98 11.71
CA GLU A 221 -3.78 3.45 10.70
C GLU A 221 -4.34 3.39 9.27
N VAL A 222 -5.29 2.50 9.00
CA VAL A 222 -6.08 2.51 7.76
C VAL A 222 -6.95 3.76 7.70
N SER A 223 -7.49 4.17 8.85
CA SER A 223 -8.42 5.28 9.01
C SER A 223 -7.75 6.66 8.95
N VAL A 224 -6.44 6.79 9.14
CA VAL A 224 -5.72 8.09 9.02
C VAL A 224 -5.75 8.65 7.58
N SER A 225 -5.98 7.80 6.57
CA SER A 225 -6.18 8.26 5.19
C SER A 225 -7.59 8.80 4.90
N SER A 226 -8.54 8.57 5.81
CA SER A 226 -9.91 9.08 5.79
C SER A 226 -10.09 10.02 6.99
N GLY A 227 -9.58 11.25 6.83
CA GLY A 227 -9.56 12.26 7.89
C GLY A 227 -10.93 12.54 8.53
N PHE A 228 -10.93 12.58 9.87
CA PHE A 228 -11.84 13.31 10.75
C PHE A 228 -13.35 13.08 10.57
N LEU A 229 -13.84 11.90 10.99
CA LEU A 229 -15.17 11.78 11.58
C LEU A 229 -15.02 11.42 13.06
N SER A 230 -14.75 12.45 13.88
CA SER A 230 -14.91 12.37 15.33
C SER A 230 -16.41 12.36 15.65
N VAL A 231 -17.05 11.23 15.40
CA VAL A 231 -18.35 10.89 15.99
C VAL A 231 -18.02 9.97 17.14
N SER A 232 -18.50 10.29 18.34
CA SER A 232 -18.39 9.45 19.53
C SER A 232 -18.82 8.01 19.21
N ALA A 233 -17.85 7.17 18.86
CA ALA A 233 -18.07 5.75 18.67
C ALA A 233 -18.26 5.11 20.05
N PRO A 234 -19.20 4.18 20.21
CA PRO A 234 -19.29 3.36 21.40
C PRO A 234 -17.93 2.69 21.64
N GLU A 235 -17.58 2.50 22.90
CA GLU A 235 -16.37 1.82 23.35
C GLU A 235 -16.13 0.56 22.48
N PRO A 236 -15.00 0.47 21.75
CA PRO A 236 -14.73 -0.68 20.90
C PRO A 236 -14.72 -1.92 21.79
N GLY A 237 -15.48 -2.95 21.40
CA GLY A 237 -15.55 -4.19 22.17
C GLY A 237 -14.16 -4.81 22.39
N SER A 238 -14.03 -5.63 23.44
CA SER A 238 -12.76 -6.25 23.86
C SER A 238 -11.98 -6.95 22.72
N GLU A 239 -12.66 -7.47 21.70
CA GLU A 239 -12.03 -8.10 20.53
C GLU A 239 -11.38 -7.09 19.56
N GLN A 240 -12.01 -5.93 19.34
CA GLN A 240 -11.45 -4.86 18.50
C GLN A 240 -10.29 -4.15 19.19
N GLN A 241 -10.33 -4.04 20.52
CA GLN A 241 -9.18 -3.58 21.31
C GLN A 241 -8.02 -4.57 21.20
N SER A 242 -8.30 -5.88 21.22
CA SER A 242 -7.27 -6.91 21.07
C SER A 242 -6.60 -6.91 19.69
N SER A 243 -7.36 -6.71 18.61
CA SER A 243 -6.79 -6.64 17.25
C SER A 243 -6.04 -5.33 16.99
N GLU A 244 -6.52 -4.21 17.53
CA GLU A 244 -5.84 -2.91 17.51
C GLU A 244 -4.51 -2.98 18.28
N GLU A 245 -4.51 -3.52 19.50
CA GLU A 245 -3.31 -3.64 20.32
C GLU A 245 -2.28 -4.58 19.69
N LYS A 246 -2.70 -5.73 19.13
CA LYS A 246 -1.83 -6.66 18.41
C LYS A 246 -1.19 -6.00 17.18
N GLY A 247 -1.98 -5.30 16.36
CA GLY A 247 -1.47 -4.58 15.19
C GLY A 247 -0.44 -3.51 15.57
N GLN A 248 -0.73 -2.72 16.60
CA GLN A 248 0.23 -1.73 17.12
C GLN A 248 1.51 -2.38 17.68
N GLN A 249 1.38 -3.52 18.36
CA GLN A 249 2.53 -4.25 18.89
C GLN A 249 3.42 -4.78 17.77
N VAL A 250 2.84 -5.29 16.68
CA VAL A 250 3.59 -5.75 15.50
C VAL A 250 4.33 -4.58 14.84
N LEU A 251 3.68 -3.43 14.63
CA LEU A 251 4.33 -2.25 14.07
C LEU A 251 5.48 -1.72 14.94
N ARG A 252 5.29 -1.71 16.27
CA ARG A 252 6.35 -1.35 17.22
C ARG A 252 7.49 -2.36 17.17
N GLY A 253 7.19 -3.65 17.14
CA GLY A 253 8.17 -4.73 17.02
C GLY A 253 9.04 -4.58 15.76
N LEU A 254 8.44 -4.30 14.61
CA LEU A 254 9.19 -4.07 13.36
C LEU A 254 10.08 -2.81 13.43
N ARG A 255 9.58 -1.74 14.04
CA ARG A 255 10.38 -0.53 14.27
C ARG A 255 11.56 -0.80 15.19
N ASP A 256 11.33 -1.54 16.27
CA ASP A 256 12.37 -1.91 17.24
C ASP A 256 13.37 -2.89 16.62
N GLU A 257 12.93 -3.84 15.79
CA GLU A 257 13.79 -4.74 15.02
C GLU A 257 14.75 -3.95 14.13
N ILE A 258 14.22 -3.02 13.32
CA ILE A 258 15.04 -2.16 12.44
C ILE A 258 15.95 -1.26 13.28
N THR A 259 15.47 -0.71 14.38
CA THR A 259 16.29 0.09 15.30
C THR A 259 17.44 -0.75 15.88
N ASN A 260 17.17 -2.00 16.27
CA ASN A 260 18.18 -2.92 16.78
C ASN A 260 19.22 -3.28 15.70
N LEU A 261 18.79 -3.52 14.46
CA LEU A 261 19.70 -3.76 13.33
C LEU A 261 20.63 -2.56 13.07
N LEU A 262 20.14 -1.34 13.28
CA LEU A 262 20.92 -0.11 13.08
C LEU A 262 21.89 0.22 14.23
N HIS A 263 21.59 -0.18 15.47
CA HIS A 263 22.37 0.24 16.66
C HIS A 263 23.19 -0.87 17.31
N ARG A 264 22.82 -2.14 17.11
CA ARG A 264 23.42 -3.29 17.81
C ARG A 264 24.36 -4.11 16.92
N SER A 265 24.51 -3.74 15.65
CA SER A 265 25.47 -4.37 14.74
C SER A 265 26.91 -3.96 15.09
N ASP A 266 27.80 -4.93 15.23
CA ASP A 266 29.25 -4.70 15.46
C ASP A 266 29.90 -3.85 14.35
N ASP A 267 29.35 -3.93 13.13
CA ASP A 267 29.71 -3.09 11.99
C ASP A 267 28.47 -2.26 11.55
N PRO A 268 28.51 -0.92 11.68
CA PRO A 268 27.37 -0.07 11.40
C PRO A 268 27.00 -0.04 9.91
N VAL A 269 27.93 -0.38 8.99
CA VAL A 269 27.62 -0.49 7.56
C VAL A 269 26.80 -1.75 7.29
N GLN A 270 27.17 -2.89 7.86
CA GLN A 270 26.40 -4.14 7.74
C GLN A 270 25.03 -4.06 8.42
N GLY A 271 24.91 -3.27 9.50
CA GLY A 271 23.62 -3.00 10.14
C GLY A 271 22.63 -2.29 9.21
N ILE A 272 23.12 -1.31 8.46
CA ILE A 272 22.33 -0.58 7.44
C ILE A 272 21.92 -1.51 6.30
N GLU A 273 22.84 -2.33 5.79
CA GLU A 273 22.53 -3.27 4.71
C GLU A 273 21.46 -4.28 5.13
N ARG A 274 21.60 -4.90 6.31
CA ARG A 274 20.60 -5.83 6.84
C ARG A 274 19.24 -5.17 7.08
N ALA A 275 19.24 -3.93 7.59
CA ALA A 275 18.01 -3.17 7.76
C ALA A 275 17.35 -2.82 6.41
N ALA A 276 18.14 -2.50 5.38
CA ALA A 276 17.65 -2.25 4.04
C ALA A 276 17.04 -3.52 3.40
N THR A 277 17.70 -4.66 3.51
CA THR A 277 17.17 -5.96 3.06
C THR A 277 15.84 -6.28 3.73
N ARG A 278 15.74 -6.06 5.05
CA ARG A 278 14.51 -6.31 5.80
C ARG A 278 13.34 -5.42 5.33
N ILE A 279 13.62 -4.17 4.98
CA ILE A 279 12.63 -3.24 4.43
C ILE A 279 12.19 -3.65 3.03
N GLU A 280 13.09 -4.20 2.23
CA GLU A 280 12.77 -4.74 0.91
C GLU A 280 11.85 -5.97 1.01
N GLU A 281 12.13 -6.89 1.93
CA GLU A 281 11.23 -8.02 2.23
C GLU A 281 9.82 -7.53 2.61
N LEU A 282 9.71 -6.56 3.53
CA LEU A 282 8.41 -5.99 3.93
C LEU A 282 7.66 -5.34 2.75
N LYS A 283 8.40 -4.76 1.80
CA LYS A 283 7.84 -4.17 0.58
C LYS A 283 7.31 -5.25 -0.36
N GLU A 284 7.99 -6.39 -0.49
CA GLU A 284 7.51 -7.54 -1.24
C GLU A 284 6.22 -8.10 -0.64
N LEU A 285 6.16 -8.26 0.70
CA LEU A 285 4.95 -8.69 1.40
C LEU A 285 3.78 -7.73 1.12
N THR A 286 4.03 -6.42 1.06
CA THR A 286 2.99 -5.42 0.81
C THR A 286 2.25 -5.61 -0.52
N THR A 287 2.86 -6.29 -1.50
CA THR A 287 2.23 -6.59 -2.78
C THR A 287 1.00 -7.49 -2.66
N VAL A 288 0.89 -8.30 -1.60
CA VAL A 288 -0.27 -9.16 -1.30
C VAL A 288 -1.54 -8.33 -1.09
N TRP A 289 -1.40 -7.10 -0.59
CA TRP A 289 -2.53 -6.20 -0.30
C TRP A 289 -2.82 -5.20 -1.41
N ARG A 290 -2.23 -5.37 -2.59
CA ARG A 290 -2.46 -4.49 -3.74
C ARG A 290 -3.96 -4.43 -4.08
N GLY A 291 -4.50 -3.22 -4.15
CA GLY A 291 -5.92 -2.97 -4.40
C GLY A 291 -6.82 -3.02 -3.16
N THR A 292 -6.28 -3.27 -1.97
CA THR A 292 -7.03 -3.23 -0.70
C THR A 292 -6.92 -1.85 -0.03
N ALA A 293 -7.82 -1.57 0.92
CA ALA A 293 -7.79 -0.32 1.70
C ALA A 293 -6.49 -0.15 2.53
N GLU A 294 -5.81 -1.25 2.84
CA GLU A 294 -4.62 -1.28 3.70
C GLU A 294 -3.32 -0.99 2.93
N GLU A 295 -3.33 -1.08 1.59
CA GLU A 295 -2.13 -0.91 0.73
C GLU A 295 -1.41 0.40 1.00
N LYS A 296 -2.15 1.52 1.04
CA LYS A 296 -1.59 2.85 1.24
C LYS A 296 -1.07 3.06 2.66
N GLY A 297 -1.71 2.49 3.67
CA GLY A 297 -1.29 2.58 5.06
C GLY A 297 0.03 1.84 5.28
N ARG A 298 0.09 0.59 4.83
CA ARG A 298 1.31 -0.24 4.91
C ARG A 298 2.47 0.36 4.11
N SER A 299 2.23 0.86 2.90
CA SER A 299 3.27 1.51 2.08
C SER A 299 3.89 2.72 2.79
N LYS A 300 3.07 3.58 3.41
CA LYS A 300 3.55 4.74 4.18
C LYS A 300 4.36 4.34 5.42
N PHE A 301 3.93 3.29 6.11
CA PHE A 301 4.68 2.78 7.25
C PHE A 301 6.07 2.30 6.82
N ILE A 302 6.16 1.53 5.73
CA ILE A 302 7.44 1.05 5.19
C ILE A 302 8.31 2.21 4.70
N GLU A 303 7.73 3.23 4.05
CA GLU A 303 8.45 4.45 3.68
C GLU A 303 9.03 5.17 4.91
N SER A 304 8.31 5.17 6.04
CA SER A 304 8.82 5.76 7.30
C SER A 304 10.00 4.98 7.86
N LEU A 305 10.01 3.65 7.72
CA LEU A 305 11.12 2.78 8.10
C LEU A 305 12.32 2.97 7.16
N ALA A 306 12.08 3.06 5.85
CA ALA A 306 13.12 3.34 4.85
C ALA A 306 13.81 4.67 5.14
N LYS A 307 13.03 5.69 5.47
CA LYS A 307 13.57 7.00 5.88
C LYS A 307 14.47 6.91 7.12
N MET A 308 14.12 6.08 8.10
CA MET A 308 14.94 5.88 9.31
C MET A 308 16.32 5.27 8.97
N VAL A 309 16.34 4.29 8.07
CA VAL A 309 17.59 3.67 7.59
C VAL A 309 18.41 4.65 6.75
N GLU A 310 17.77 5.42 5.86
CA GLU A 310 18.44 6.46 5.07
C GLU A 310 19.05 7.56 5.95
N ASP A 311 18.33 8.03 6.97
CA ASP A 311 18.81 9.06 7.88
C ASP A 311 20.05 8.57 8.66
N ARG A 312 20.05 7.31 9.14
CA ARG A 312 21.24 6.70 9.76
C ARG A 312 22.39 6.49 8.78
N HIS A 313 22.11 6.10 7.54
CA HIS A 313 23.14 6.00 6.51
C HIS A 313 23.80 7.36 6.21
N ARG A 314 23.01 8.44 6.11
CA ARG A 314 23.54 9.80 5.91
C ARG A 314 24.36 10.28 7.09
N GLU A 315 23.98 9.94 8.32
CA GLU A 315 24.73 10.27 9.53
C GLU A 315 26.08 9.54 9.56
N LEU A 316 26.08 8.24 9.28
CA LEU A 316 27.32 7.44 9.22
C LEU A 316 28.28 8.00 8.17
N VAL A 317 27.80 8.33 6.97
CA VAL A 317 28.61 8.95 5.90
C VAL A 317 29.19 10.29 6.36
N ARG A 318 28.42 11.12 7.05
CA ARG A 318 28.90 12.40 7.61
C ARG A 318 29.95 12.21 8.69
N ASP A 319 29.80 11.20 9.55
CA ASP A 319 30.75 10.90 10.61
C ASP A 319 32.06 10.37 10.04
N MET A 320 32.00 9.50 9.02
CA MET A 320 33.18 9.05 8.27
C MET A 320 33.90 10.21 7.58
N GLU A 321 33.16 11.13 6.94
CA GLU A 321 33.76 12.31 6.30
C GLU A 321 34.42 13.24 7.32
N GLN A 322 33.80 13.43 8.49
CA GLN A 322 34.37 14.24 9.57
C GLN A 322 35.61 13.58 10.19
N ALA A 323 35.61 12.26 10.37
CA ALA A 323 36.76 11.50 10.83
C ALA A 323 37.94 11.63 9.83
N ALA A 324 37.68 11.45 8.54
CA ALA A 324 38.69 11.61 7.49
C ALA A 324 39.24 13.04 7.42
N ARG A 325 38.40 14.06 7.60
CA ARG A 325 38.85 15.47 7.68
C ARG A 325 39.69 15.75 8.91
N ARG A 326 39.37 15.15 10.07
CA ARG A 326 40.17 15.29 11.30
C ARG A 326 41.52 14.59 11.16
N GLU A 327 41.55 13.41 10.54
CA GLU A 327 42.78 12.68 10.25
C GLU A 327 43.66 13.42 9.23
N GLY A 328 43.07 13.96 8.17
CA GLY A 328 43.77 14.82 7.20
C GLY A 328 44.32 16.12 7.82
N ARG A 329 43.61 16.71 8.80
CA ARG A 329 44.09 17.89 9.55
C ARG A 329 45.22 17.54 10.52
N ALA A 330 45.16 16.38 11.19
CA ALA A 330 46.23 15.89 12.04
C ALA A 330 47.50 15.54 11.25
N ALA A 331 47.35 15.00 10.02
CA ALA A 331 48.46 14.79 9.08
C ALA A 331 49.05 16.11 8.55
N GLN A 332 48.22 17.16 8.37
CA GLN A 332 48.68 18.48 7.94
C GLN A 332 49.36 19.26 9.08
N GLU A 333 48.93 19.12 10.33
CA GLU A 333 49.60 19.71 11.50
C GLU A 333 50.96 19.05 11.78
N THR A 334 51.07 17.72 11.64
CA THR A 334 52.36 17.01 11.74
C THR A 334 53.31 17.34 10.58
N ALA A 335 52.80 17.55 9.35
CA ALA A 335 53.59 18.04 8.23
C ALA A 335 54.02 19.50 8.37
N SER A 336 53.20 20.35 9.03
CA SER A 336 53.51 21.76 9.30
C SER A 336 54.53 21.91 10.43
N ALA A 337 54.48 21.04 11.45
CA ALA A 337 55.51 20.96 12.49
C ALA A 337 56.88 20.54 11.94
N LYS A 338 56.92 19.70 10.89
CA LYS A 338 58.18 19.32 10.21
C LYS A 338 58.73 20.41 9.27
N ARG A 339 57.91 21.38 8.85
CA ARG A 339 58.35 22.57 8.08
C ARG A 339 58.79 23.74 8.94
N ALA A 340 58.46 23.76 10.24
CA ALA A 340 58.94 24.77 11.19
C ALA A 340 60.40 24.54 11.65
N ALA A 341 61.03 23.42 11.26
CA ALA A 341 62.41 23.07 11.61
C ALA A 341 63.43 23.26 10.46
N GLY A 342 63.08 24.01 9.41
CA GLY A 342 63.98 24.32 8.30
C GLY A 342 63.80 25.75 7.81
N GLY A 343 64.54 26.68 8.40
CA GLY A 343 64.60 28.07 7.95
C GLY A 343 65.38 28.24 6.65
N GLY A 344 65.06 29.30 5.91
CA GLY A 344 65.88 29.79 4.79
C GLY A 344 65.10 30.31 3.59
N GLU A 345 64.80 31.61 3.63
CA GLU A 345 64.91 32.59 2.53
C GLU A 345 63.95 32.54 1.30
N ASP A 346 63.30 33.69 1.12
CA ASP A 346 62.81 34.36 -0.10
C ASP A 346 62.11 33.54 -1.21
N SER A 347 60.81 33.77 -1.38
CA SER A 347 60.31 34.49 -2.56
C SER A 347 58.78 34.64 -2.62
N LYS A 348 58.40 35.86 -2.96
CA LYS A 348 57.10 36.40 -3.36
C LYS A 348 56.41 35.60 -4.47
N ALA A 349 55.19 35.09 -4.22
CA ALA A 349 54.04 35.07 -5.14
C ALA A 349 52.85 34.27 -4.55
N LEU A 350 51.67 34.91 -4.42
CA LEU A 350 50.38 34.22 -4.55
C LEU A 350 50.17 33.82 -6.04
N PRO A 351 49.16 33.03 -6.47
CA PRO A 351 48.10 32.28 -5.78
C PRO A 351 47.95 30.80 -6.25
N GLY A 352 47.04 30.06 -5.62
CA GLY A 352 46.15 29.05 -6.20
C GLY A 352 46.62 28.10 -7.32
N GLY A 353 46.64 26.80 -6.99
CA GLY A 353 46.03 25.77 -7.85
C GLY A 353 46.79 25.33 -9.10
N PHE A 354 47.90 24.60 -8.96
CA PHE A 354 48.49 23.82 -10.08
C PHE A 354 49.15 22.52 -9.58
N GLY A 355 48.36 21.59 -9.03
CA GLY A 355 48.85 20.29 -8.55
C GLY A 355 48.59 19.12 -9.51
N LEU A 356 47.44 19.10 -10.18
CA LEU A 356 47.00 17.94 -10.98
C LEU A 356 47.49 17.98 -12.44
N ILE A 357 47.56 19.17 -13.05
CA ILE A 357 48.00 19.31 -14.45
C ILE A 357 49.51 19.06 -14.63
N SER A 358 50.33 19.35 -13.61
CA SER A 358 51.76 19.04 -13.60
C SER A 358 52.04 17.53 -13.55
N GLN A 359 51.21 16.77 -12.82
CA GLN A 359 51.30 15.30 -12.76
C GLN A 359 50.87 14.63 -14.08
N LEU A 360 49.87 15.20 -14.78
CA LEU A 360 49.45 14.72 -16.10
C LEU A 360 50.47 15.04 -17.21
N GLN A 361 51.19 16.16 -17.13
CA GLN A 361 52.30 16.43 -18.05
C GLN A 361 53.46 15.45 -17.86
N LYS A 362 53.73 15.02 -16.61
CA LYS A 362 54.84 14.11 -16.28
C LYS A 362 54.58 12.65 -16.70
N LEU A 363 53.31 12.24 -16.79
CA LEU A 363 52.90 10.95 -17.36
C LEU A 363 52.91 10.93 -18.89
N ARG A 364 52.79 12.10 -19.54
CA ARG A 364 52.82 12.23 -21.00
C ARG A 364 54.23 12.38 -21.57
N SER A 365 55.19 12.88 -20.79
CA SER A 365 56.59 13.07 -21.23
C SER A 365 57.56 11.98 -20.76
N GLY A 366 57.05 10.90 -20.16
CA GLY A 366 57.85 9.79 -19.64
C GLY A 366 57.47 8.46 -20.28
N LEU A 367 57.88 8.28 -21.54
CA LEU A 367 58.25 6.98 -22.09
C LEU A 367 59.75 7.00 -22.37
#